data_AF-A0A0M9BMG4-F1
#
_entry.id   AF-A0A0M9BMG4-F1
#
_cell.length_a   1.000
_cell.length_b   1.000
_cell.length_c   1.000
_cell.angle_alpha   90.00
_cell.angle_beta   90.00
_cell.angle_gamma   90.00
#
_symmetry.space_group_name_H-M   'P 1'
#
loop_
_entity.id
_entity.type
_entity.pdbx_description
1 polymer ?
#
loop_
_entity_poly.entity_id
_entity_poly.type
_entity_poly.pdbx_seq_one_letter_code
_entity_poly.pdbx_strand_id
1 'polypeptide(L)'
;MNDERLERLEAWHEQDEFEEIVDAITEVPEEERDYILVNHLGRALSNMERYQEAVEQFLSVEAEGQNDPLWHYRIGLAYYYLEQYENAREAFEAADRLEPGDEDTQEFLEWIRNKTADELTEEVIEEPVDTVHSVTETIIEAAPGIHPESTSFWNDSPAYVDQYVLSPPTDEQIEAVEEQLVFKLPTFYMNMMKLHNGGVPHYRHFAVSQAESNEKIHIEILNILGIGREKTHSLCGEAGSRVIIEQGGYPEIGVVLSECPSDSEVVMLDYRESGNAGEPEVVHVNKAEGYKITWLAPNVETFIQGLVNEENQPANLEGSL
;
A
#
# COMPACT_ATOMS: atom_id res chain seq x y z
N MET A 1 25.55 3.13 32.13
CA MET A 1 24.89 1.84 31.81
C MET A 1 25.73 0.68 32.35
N ASN A 2 25.15 -0.39 32.88
CA ASN A 2 25.90 -1.56 33.36
C ASN A 2 26.22 -2.45 32.15
N ASP A 3 27.50 -2.80 31.92
CA ASP A 3 27.97 -3.52 30.71
C ASP A 3 27.18 -4.82 30.45
N GLU A 4 26.74 -5.49 31.51
CA GLU A 4 25.89 -6.71 31.48
C GLU A 4 24.55 -6.50 30.75
N ARG A 5 23.98 -5.28 30.79
CA ARG A 5 22.74 -5.00 30.07
C ARG A 5 22.97 -4.91 28.57
N LEU A 6 24.04 -4.24 28.14
CA LEU A 6 24.35 -4.13 26.70
C LEU A 6 24.61 -5.50 26.09
N GLU A 7 25.39 -6.35 26.78
CA GLU A 7 25.65 -7.71 26.35
C GLU A 7 24.35 -8.49 26.11
N ARG A 8 23.34 -8.28 26.98
CA ARG A 8 22.03 -8.91 26.81
C ARG A 8 21.24 -8.36 25.63
N LEU A 9 21.23 -7.04 25.43
CA LEU A 9 20.56 -6.42 24.28
C LEU A 9 21.17 -6.88 22.94
N GLU A 10 22.49 -7.02 22.88
CA GLU A 10 23.18 -7.54 21.70
C GLU A 10 22.87 -9.04 21.49
N ALA A 11 22.86 -9.84 22.55
CA ALA A 11 22.51 -11.26 22.44
C ALA A 11 21.07 -11.46 21.93
N TRP A 12 20.12 -10.64 22.37
CA TRP A 12 18.75 -10.67 21.84
C TRP A 12 18.69 -10.26 20.37
N HIS A 13 19.49 -9.26 19.98
CA HIS A 13 19.55 -8.83 18.59
C HIS A 13 20.10 -9.93 17.67
N GLU A 14 21.14 -10.64 18.08
CA GLU A 14 21.70 -11.78 17.33
C GLU A 14 20.73 -12.98 17.22
N GLN A 15 19.73 -13.04 18.09
CA GLN A 15 18.69 -14.09 18.13
C GLN A 15 17.37 -13.65 17.48
N ASP A 16 17.34 -12.46 16.87
CA ASP A 16 16.13 -11.83 16.33
C ASP A 16 15.00 -11.60 17.37
N GLU A 17 15.34 -11.60 18.67
CA GLU A 17 14.42 -11.34 19.78
C GLU A 17 14.22 -9.84 19.99
N PHE A 18 13.75 -9.13 18.95
CA PHE A 18 13.67 -7.68 18.94
C PHE A 18 12.63 -7.11 19.93
N GLU A 19 11.52 -7.83 20.15
CA GLU A 19 10.50 -7.41 21.12
C GLU A 19 11.05 -7.41 22.55
N GLU A 20 11.92 -8.37 22.91
CA GLU A 20 12.56 -8.40 24.24
C GLU A 20 13.49 -7.18 24.45
N ILE A 21 14.13 -6.69 23.38
CA ILE A 21 14.92 -5.45 23.41
C ILE A 21 13.99 -4.25 23.65
N VAL A 22 12.87 -4.18 22.92
CA VAL A 22 11.88 -3.10 23.05
C VAL A 22 11.32 -3.07 24.47
N ASP A 23 10.85 -4.21 24.99
CA ASP A 23 10.29 -4.33 26.33
C ASP A 23 11.31 -3.92 27.40
N ALA A 24 12.53 -4.47 27.34
CA ALA A 24 13.55 -4.18 28.35
C ALA A 24 14.03 -2.72 28.36
N ILE A 25 13.96 -2.03 27.21
CA ILE A 25 14.34 -0.61 27.13
C ILE A 25 13.14 0.29 27.50
N THR A 26 11.92 -0.08 27.13
CA THR A 26 10.72 0.70 27.45
C THR A 26 10.36 0.70 28.93
N GLU A 27 10.80 -0.30 29.70
CA GLU A 27 10.76 -0.28 31.17
C GLU A 27 11.61 0.85 31.79
N VAL A 28 12.60 1.36 31.07
CA VAL A 28 13.37 2.55 31.51
C VAL A 28 12.58 3.81 31.13
N PRO A 29 12.36 4.75 32.08
CA PRO A 29 11.73 6.03 31.79
C PRO A 29 12.44 6.76 30.65
N GLU A 30 11.69 7.42 29.76
CA GLU A 30 12.24 8.09 28.57
C GLU A 30 13.36 9.07 28.91
N GLU A 31 13.23 9.80 30.02
CA GLU A 31 14.20 10.80 30.47
C GLU A 31 15.50 10.18 31.01
N GLU A 32 15.48 8.87 31.29
CA GLU A 32 16.62 8.09 31.78
C GLU A 32 17.28 7.26 30.67
N ARG A 33 16.71 7.23 29.46
CA ARG A 33 17.30 6.50 28.33
C ARG A 33 18.48 7.28 27.77
N ASP A 34 19.67 6.69 27.88
CA ASP A 34 20.88 7.26 27.27
C ASP A 34 20.96 6.97 25.76
N TYR A 35 21.85 7.68 25.08
CA TYR A 35 22.09 7.58 23.64
C TYR A 35 22.20 6.13 23.12
N ILE A 36 22.88 5.27 23.89
CA ILE A 36 23.14 3.90 23.47
C ILE A 36 21.85 3.08 23.50
N LEU A 37 21.01 3.26 24.52
CA LEU A 37 19.72 2.56 24.57
C LEU A 37 18.77 2.99 23.48
N VAL A 38 18.71 4.29 23.22
CA VAL A 38 17.84 4.82 22.18
C VAL A 38 18.27 4.26 20.82
N ASN A 39 19.58 4.09 20.58
CA ASN A 39 20.07 3.41 19.39
C ASN A 39 19.68 1.93 19.31
N HIS A 40 19.79 1.17 20.42
CA HIS A 40 19.34 -0.23 20.44
C HIS A 40 17.83 -0.36 20.23
N LEU A 41 17.05 0.54 20.84
CA LEU A 41 15.60 0.58 20.70
C LEU A 41 15.20 0.92 19.26
N GLY A 42 15.76 1.99 18.68
CA GLY A 42 15.51 2.35 17.29
C GLY A 42 15.93 1.25 16.30
N ARG A 43 17.05 0.56 16.56
CA ARG A 43 17.47 -0.61 15.77
C ARG A 43 16.46 -1.76 15.85
N ALA A 44 16.02 -2.10 17.06
CA ALA A 44 15.04 -3.17 17.26
C ALA A 44 13.70 -2.83 16.61
N LEU A 45 13.22 -1.60 16.78
CA LEU A 45 12.01 -1.09 16.13
C LEU A 45 12.12 -1.15 14.60
N SER A 46 13.27 -0.74 14.04
CA SER A 46 13.50 -0.82 12.58
C SER A 46 13.46 -2.26 12.06
N ASN A 47 14.07 -3.21 12.79
CA ASN A 47 14.03 -4.63 12.43
C ASN A 47 12.65 -5.27 12.56
N MET A 48 11.76 -4.65 13.35
CA MET A 48 10.34 -5.02 13.46
C MET A 48 9.47 -4.21 12.48
N GLU A 49 10.07 -3.49 11.53
CA GLU A 49 9.40 -2.65 10.54
C GLU A 49 8.59 -1.49 11.14
N ARG A 50 8.81 -1.17 12.42
CA ARG A 50 8.22 -0.04 13.14
C ARG A 50 9.04 1.23 12.89
N TYR A 51 9.21 1.59 11.62
CA TYR A 51 10.16 2.61 11.17
C TYR A 51 9.84 4.01 11.70
N GLN A 52 8.56 4.37 11.78
CA GLN A 52 8.15 5.68 12.31
C GLN A 52 8.55 5.83 13.79
N GLU A 53 8.31 4.80 14.59
CA GLU A 53 8.73 4.77 16.00
C GLU A 53 10.26 4.78 16.11
N ALA A 54 10.97 4.06 15.23
CA ALA A 54 12.42 4.09 15.18
C ALA A 54 12.97 5.50 14.91
N VAL A 55 12.40 6.23 13.94
CA VAL A 55 12.76 7.62 13.65
C VAL A 55 12.51 8.51 14.86
N GLU A 56 11.36 8.39 15.53
CA GLU A 56 11.06 9.16 16.76
C GLU A 56 12.11 8.93 17.85
N GLN A 57 12.52 7.67 18.04
CA GLN A 57 13.60 7.35 18.98
C GLN A 57 14.91 7.97 18.51
N PHE A 58 15.34 7.79 17.26
CA PHE A 58 16.60 8.35 16.77
C PHE A 58 16.65 9.88 16.89
N LEU A 59 15.55 10.59 16.56
CA LEU A 59 15.46 12.04 16.68
C LEU A 59 15.52 12.54 18.13
N SER A 60 15.05 11.74 19.09
CA SER A 60 15.13 12.11 20.52
C SER A 60 16.57 12.30 21.02
N VAL A 61 17.55 11.73 20.30
CA VAL A 61 18.98 11.80 20.62
C VAL A 61 19.83 12.34 19.46
N GLU A 62 19.21 13.15 18.59
CA GLU A 62 19.88 13.76 17.43
C GLU A 62 21.13 14.54 17.85
N ALA A 63 21.06 15.30 18.94
CA ALA A 63 22.17 16.14 19.41
C ALA A 63 23.43 15.32 19.73
N GLU A 64 23.29 14.13 20.31
CA GLU A 64 24.39 13.19 20.54
C GLU A 64 24.83 12.48 19.24
N GLY A 65 23.89 12.19 18.34
CA GLY A 65 24.11 11.42 17.11
C GLY A 65 24.81 12.15 15.97
N GLN A 66 24.92 13.49 16.00
CA GLN A 66 25.45 14.30 14.88
C GLN A 66 26.82 13.84 14.33
N ASN A 67 27.68 13.28 15.17
CA ASN A 67 29.03 12.81 14.80
C ASN A 67 29.18 11.28 14.80
N ASP A 68 28.06 10.54 14.84
CA ASP A 68 28.06 9.08 14.80
C ASP A 68 27.57 8.59 13.41
N PRO A 69 28.46 8.02 12.57
CA PRO A 69 28.06 7.51 11.26
C PRO A 69 26.99 6.42 11.34
N LEU A 70 27.00 5.60 12.40
CA LEU A 70 26.07 4.49 12.56
C LEU A 70 24.66 4.98 12.90
N TRP A 71 24.53 6.07 13.66
CA TRP A 71 23.24 6.71 13.91
C TRP A 71 22.65 7.30 12.63
N HIS A 72 23.48 8.00 11.84
CA HIS A 72 23.09 8.52 10.53
C HIS A 72 22.65 7.40 9.58
N TYR A 73 23.40 6.28 9.53
CA TYR A 73 23.01 5.11 8.74
C TYR A 73 21.66 4.54 9.20
N ARG A 74 21.45 4.38 10.51
CA ARG A 74 20.22 3.79 11.07
C ARG A 74 18.98 4.65 10.85
N ILE A 75 19.08 5.96 11.07
CA ILE A 75 17.96 6.86 10.81
C ILE A 75 17.72 7.00 9.30
N GLY A 76 18.78 6.98 8.48
CA GLY A 76 18.69 6.95 7.02
C GLY A 76 17.97 5.71 6.51
N LEU A 77 18.26 4.54 7.09
CA LEU A 77 17.57 3.29 6.79
C LEU A 77 16.07 3.37 7.15
N ALA A 78 15.75 3.90 8.33
CA ALA A 78 14.35 4.07 8.75
C ALA A 78 13.60 5.07 7.85
N TYR A 79 14.23 6.19 7.48
CA TYR A 79 13.66 7.13 6.50
C TYR A 79 13.49 6.52 5.12
N TYR A 80 14.44 5.68 4.66
CA TYR A 80 14.35 5.01 3.38
C TYR A 80 13.14 4.08 3.30
N TYR A 81 12.90 3.27 4.34
CA TYR A 81 11.71 2.40 4.40
C TYR A 81 10.40 3.15 4.67
N LEU A 82 10.48 4.39 5.15
CA LEU A 82 9.34 5.33 5.17
C LEU A 82 9.18 6.12 3.86
N GLU A 83 10.00 5.81 2.85
CA GLU A 83 10.06 6.50 1.55
C GLU A 83 10.35 8.01 1.64
N GLN A 84 10.92 8.47 2.76
CA GLN A 84 11.38 9.84 2.93
C GLN A 84 12.77 10.00 2.31
N TYR A 85 12.87 9.86 0.99
CA TYR A 85 14.13 9.72 0.27
C TYR A 85 15.08 10.90 0.43
N GLU A 86 14.57 12.13 0.56
CA GLU A 86 15.41 13.30 0.82
C GLU A 86 16.04 13.25 2.22
N ASN A 87 15.25 12.94 3.26
CA ASN A 87 15.75 12.77 4.62
C ASN A 87 16.71 11.57 4.71
N ALA A 88 16.39 10.48 4.02
CA ALA A 88 17.26 9.31 3.91
C ALA A 88 18.58 9.68 3.23
N ARG A 89 18.54 10.45 2.13
CA ARG A 89 19.73 10.94 1.44
C ARG A 89 20.60 11.77 2.35
N GLU A 90 20.04 12.76 3.03
CA GLU A 90 20.80 13.62 3.95
C GLU A 90 21.48 12.80 5.05
N ALA A 91 20.77 11.82 5.63
CA ALA A 91 21.31 10.94 6.64
C ALA A 91 22.44 10.04 6.08
N PHE A 92 22.24 9.38 4.93
CA PHE A 92 23.28 8.55 4.33
C PHE A 92 24.48 9.38 3.83
N GLU A 93 24.29 10.60 3.33
CA GLU A 93 25.40 11.51 2.98
C GLU A 93 26.18 11.97 4.22
N ALA A 94 25.50 12.14 5.36
CA ALA A 94 26.17 12.42 6.63
C ALA A 94 26.96 11.20 7.13
N ALA A 95 26.40 9.99 7.00
CA ALA A 95 27.08 8.74 7.30
C ALA A 95 28.36 8.59 6.44
N ASP A 96 28.25 8.73 5.11
CA ASP A 96 29.39 8.64 4.19
C ASP A 96 30.46 9.72 4.44
N ARG A 97 30.04 10.93 4.84
CA ARG A 97 31.00 11.99 5.19
C ARG A 97 31.82 11.64 6.44
N LEU A 98 31.20 10.99 7.41
CA LEU A 98 31.84 10.59 8.67
C LEU A 98 32.67 9.32 8.50
N GLU A 99 32.16 8.35 7.75
CA GLU A 99 32.81 7.08 7.41
C GLU A 99 32.72 6.79 5.90
N PRO A 100 33.68 7.31 5.10
CA PRO A 100 33.64 7.13 3.66
C PRO A 100 33.94 5.70 3.23
N GLY A 101 33.18 5.21 2.25
CA GLY A 101 33.44 3.92 1.59
C GLY A 101 32.81 2.71 2.26
N ASP A 102 31.84 2.92 3.15
CA ASP A 102 30.89 1.90 3.55
C ASP A 102 30.03 1.46 2.35
N GLU A 103 30.02 0.16 2.05
CA GLU A 103 29.39 -0.38 0.83
C GLU A 103 27.86 -0.23 0.90
N ASP A 104 27.26 -0.52 2.05
CA ASP A 104 25.82 -0.44 2.27
C ASP A 104 25.32 1.01 2.12
N THR A 105 26.01 1.97 2.74
CA THR A 105 25.69 3.40 2.63
C THR A 105 25.72 3.88 1.17
N GLN A 106 26.73 3.45 0.40
CA GLN A 106 26.85 3.81 -1.01
C GLN A 106 25.74 3.17 -1.86
N GLU A 107 25.36 1.93 -1.56
CA GLU A 107 24.26 1.24 -2.23
C GLU A 107 22.92 1.96 -1.98
N PHE A 108 22.62 2.34 -0.73
CA PHE A 108 21.41 3.12 -0.44
C PHE A 108 21.41 4.50 -1.10
N LEU A 109 22.54 5.20 -1.14
CA LEU A 109 22.66 6.47 -1.87
C LEU A 109 22.43 6.31 -3.37
N GLU A 110 22.88 5.20 -3.97
CA GLU A 110 22.61 4.90 -5.38
C GLU A 110 21.13 4.57 -5.61
N TRP A 111 20.52 3.76 -4.74
CA TRP A 111 19.09 3.46 -4.82
C TRP A 111 18.23 4.71 -4.69
N ILE A 112 18.54 5.57 -3.72
CA ILE A 112 17.89 6.88 -3.54
C ILE A 112 18.12 7.77 -4.75
N ARG A 113 19.35 7.83 -5.29
CA ARG A 113 19.62 8.61 -6.51
C ARG A 113 18.76 8.11 -7.67
N ASN A 114 18.61 6.81 -7.87
CA ASN A 114 17.81 6.28 -8.97
C ASN A 114 16.33 6.62 -8.78
N LYS A 115 15.79 6.44 -7.57
CA LYS A 115 14.41 6.81 -7.22
C LYS A 115 14.15 8.32 -7.40
N THR A 116 15.04 9.16 -6.88
CA THR A 116 14.92 10.62 -6.97
C THR A 116 15.27 11.18 -8.35
N ALA A 117 16.07 10.50 -9.17
CA ALA A 117 16.33 10.89 -10.56
C ALA A 117 15.12 10.65 -11.45
N ASP A 118 14.38 9.56 -11.21
CA ASP A 118 13.10 9.32 -11.87
C ASP A 118 12.09 10.42 -11.45
N GLU A 119 12.02 10.76 -10.15
CA GLU A 119 11.20 11.87 -9.64
C GLU A 119 11.61 13.25 -10.20
N LEU A 120 12.90 13.57 -10.30
CA LEU A 120 13.40 14.84 -10.86
C LEU A 120 13.21 14.95 -12.38
N THR A 121 13.19 13.84 -13.11
CA THR A 121 12.80 13.85 -14.53
C THR A 121 11.31 14.14 -14.72
N GLU A 122 10.48 13.86 -13.71
CA GLU A 122 9.07 14.23 -13.66
C GLU A 122 8.89 15.69 -13.15
N GLU A 123 9.68 16.13 -12.16
CA GLU A 123 9.59 17.48 -11.56
C GLU A 123 10.07 18.62 -12.48
N VAL A 124 11.00 18.38 -13.41
CA VAL A 124 11.44 19.41 -14.39
C VAL A 124 10.30 19.84 -15.34
N ILE A 125 9.15 19.16 -15.30
CA ILE A 125 7.97 19.45 -16.12
C ILE A 125 6.93 20.30 -15.39
N GLU A 126 6.96 20.44 -14.05
CA GLU A 126 5.90 21.17 -13.31
C GLU A 126 6.44 22.25 -12.34
N GLU A 127 5.88 23.47 -12.46
CA GLU A 127 6.18 24.60 -11.56
C GLU A 127 5.40 24.50 -10.23
N PRO A 128 5.91 25.08 -9.13
CA PRO A 128 5.61 24.60 -7.78
C PRO A 128 4.39 25.29 -7.17
N VAL A 129 3.56 24.57 -6.41
CA VAL A 129 2.73 25.17 -5.36
C VAL A 129 2.59 24.25 -4.14
N ASP A 130 3.14 24.75 -3.03
CA ASP A 130 2.83 24.57 -1.61
C ASP A 130 1.92 23.40 -1.17
N THR A 131 2.54 22.46 -0.46
CA THR A 131 1.92 21.53 0.49
C THR A 131 1.24 22.26 1.66
N VAL A 132 -0.04 21.96 1.92
CA VAL A 132 -0.57 21.87 3.29
C VAL A 132 -1.62 20.76 3.37
N HIS A 133 -1.38 19.78 4.25
CA HIS A 133 -2.35 18.76 4.68
C HIS A 133 -3.64 19.39 5.23
N SER A 134 -4.80 18.86 4.81
CA SER A 134 -6.04 18.98 5.60
C SER A 134 -6.91 17.76 5.38
N VAL A 135 -6.90 16.86 6.36
CA VAL A 135 -7.88 15.79 6.54
C VAL A 135 -9.26 16.43 6.67
N THR A 136 -10.20 16.15 5.76
CA THR A 136 -11.62 16.40 6.04
C THR A 136 -12.55 15.51 5.20
N GLU A 137 -13.51 14.92 5.92
CA GLU A 137 -14.55 13.96 5.53
C GLU A 137 -15.25 14.24 4.19
N THR A 138 -15.37 13.19 3.36
CA THR A 138 -16.12 13.21 2.09
C THR A 138 -17.52 12.65 2.29
N ILE A 139 -18.54 13.40 1.84
CA ILE A 139 -19.95 12.98 1.85
C ILE A 139 -20.26 12.26 0.53
N ILE A 140 -20.52 10.95 0.60
CA ILE A 140 -21.07 10.19 -0.54
C ILE A 140 -22.59 10.38 -0.58
N GLU A 141 -23.12 10.88 -1.69
CA GLU A 141 -24.55 10.77 -2.01
C GLU A 141 -24.88 9.30 -2.31
N ALA A 142 -25.45 8.60 -1.33
CA ALA A 142 -26.00 7.27 -1.53
C ALA A 142 -27.18 7.32 -2.52
N ALA A 143 -27.02 6.64 -3.66
CA ALA A 143 -28.07 6.37 -4.63
C ALA A 143 -28.23 4.84 -4.82
N PRO A 144 -29.42 4.35 -5.22
CA PRO A 144 -30.03 3.17 -4.62
C PRO A 144 -29.57 1.83 -5.22
N GLY A 145 -28.95 1.00 -4.38
CA GLY A 145 -29.03 -0.48 -4.32
C GLY A 145 -28.97 -1.29 -5.62
N ILE A 146 -27.86 -2.01 -5.82
CA ILE A 146 -27.76 -3.12 -6.80
C ILE A 146 -27.31 -4.39 -6.08
N HIS A 147 -28.00 -5.50 -6.37
CA HIS A 147 -27.61 -6.85 -5.97
C HIS A 147 -26.76 -7.54 -7.06
N PRO A 148 -25.66 -8.23 -6.69
CA PRO A 148 -24.72 -8.90 -7.61
C PRO A 148 -25.30 -10.09 -8.40
N GLU A 149 -26.61 -10.36 -8.30
CA GLU A 149 -27.29 -11.45 -9.02
C GLU A 149 -27.85 -11.03 -10.40
N SER A 150 -27.68 -9.76 -10.80
CA SER A 150 -28.15 -9.32 -12.13
C SER A 150 -27.22 -9.83 -13.24
N THR A 151 -27.75 -10.73 -14.07
CA THR A 151 -27.11 -11.33 -15.27
C THR A 151 -26.65 -10.32 -16.33
N SER A 152 -26.85 -9.02 -16.12
CA SER A 152 -26.49 -7.93 -17.02
C SER A 152 -25.24 -7.16 -16.60
N PHE A 153 -24.56 -7.55 -15.51
CA PHE A 153 -23.37 -6.84 -15.03
C PHE A 153 -22.13 -7.21 -15.83
N TRP A 154 -21.92 -8.50 -16.11
CA TRP A 154 -20.73 -9.01 -16.79
C TRP A 154 -20.88 -9.01 -18.32
N ASN A 155 -19.80 -8.62 -19.00
CA ASN A 155 -19.65 -8.76 -20.44
C ASN A 155 -19.06 -10.14 -20.77
N ASP A 156 -19.93 -11.14 -20.87
CA ASP A 156 -19.55 -12.54 -21.15
C ASP A 156 -19.30 -12.82 -22.65
N SER A 157 -18.64 -11.89 -23.34
CA SER A 157 -18.13 -12.21 -24.68
C SER A 157 -17.18 -13.42 -24.58
N PRO A 158 -17.19 -14.36 -25.55
CA PRO A 158 -16.37 -15.57 -25.46
C PRO A 158 -14.87 -15.30 -25.22
N ALA A 159 -14.35 -14.17 -25.71
CA ALA A 159 -12.98 -13.76 -25.47
C ALA A 159 -12.73 -13.39 -24.01
N TYR A 160 -13.63 -12.63 -23.38
CA TYR A 160 -13.51 -12.24 -21.97
C TYR A 160 -13.75 -13.41 -21.02
N VAL A 161 -14.69 -14.30 -21.36
CA VAL A 161 -14.90 -15.54 -20.59
C VAL A 161 -13.64 -16.40 -20.58
N ASP A 162 -13.02 -16.60 -21.74
CA ASP A 162 -11.79 -17.39 -21.83
C ASP A 162 -10.62 -16.74 -21.09
N GLN A 163 -10.54 -15.41 -21.07
CA GLN A 163 -9.40 -14.71 -20.47
C GLN A 163 -9.53 -14.48 -18.96
N TYR A 164 -10.73 -14.11 -18.47
CA TYR A 164 -10.90 -13.55 -17.13
C TYR A 164 -11.80 -14.38 -16.21
N VAL A 165 -12.67 -15.24 -16.74
CA VAL A 165 -13.70 -15.92 -15.94
C VAL A 165 -13.20 -17.27 -15.45
N LEU A 166 -13.26 -17.48 -14.14
CA LEU A 166 -12.96 -18.74 -13.48
C LEU A 166 -14.23 -19.53 -13.16
N SER A 167 -14.06 -20.80 -12.79
CA SER A 167 -15.15 -21.53 -12.14
C SER A 167 -15.45 -20.90 -10.76
N PRO A 168 -16.70 -20.93 -10.28
CA PRO A 168 -17.04 -20.45 -8.94
C PRO A 168 -16.12 -21.07 -7.88
N PRO A 169 -15.54 -20.26 -6.98
CA PRO A 169 -14.57 -20.74 -6.01
C PRO A 169 -15.27 -21.52 -4.90
N THR A 170 -14.65 -22.62 -4.49
CA THR A 170 -15.03 -23.36 -3.28
C THR A 170 -14.50 -22.65 -2.02
N ASP A 171 -15.05 -22.97 -0.85
CA ASP A 171 -14.58 -22.39 0.42
C ASP A 171 -13.10 -22.71 0.67
N GLU A 172 -12.63 -23.91 0.30
CA GLU A 172 -11.21 -24.29 0.40
C GLU A 172 -10.32 -23.45 -0.52
N GLN A 173 -10.78 -23.12 -1.73
CA GLN A 173 -10.04 -22.26 -2.65
C GLN A 173 -9.99 -20.80 -2.15
N ILE A 174 -11.08 -20.31 -1.55
CA ILE A 174 -11.12 -18.98 -0.93
C ILE A 174 -10.10 -18.93 0.21
N GLU A 175 -10.12 -19.90 1.13
CA GLU A 175 -9.19 -19.96 2.27
C GLU A 175 -7.72 -19.98 1.80
N ALA A 176 -7.41 -20.78 0.77
CA ALA A 176 -6.06 -20.85 0.21
C ALA A 176 -5.61 -19.54 -0.48
N VAL A 177 -6.54 -18.79 -1.07
CA VAL A 177 -6.25 -17.46 -1.65
C VAL A 177 -6.03 -16.43 -0.55
N GLU A 178 -6.88 -16.41 0.48
CA GLU A 178 -6.72 -15.51 1.64
C GLU A 178 -5.42 -15.76 2.39
N GLU A 179 -5.02 -17.04 2.58
CA GLU A 179 -3.73 -17.40 3.20
C GLU A 179 -2.54 -16.88 2.38
N GLN A 180 -2.60 -16.99 1.05
CA GLN A 180 -1.54 -16.52 0.17
C GLN A 180 -1.44 -14.99 0.11
N LEU A 181 -2.59 -14.30 0.17
CA LEU A 181 -2.67 -12.84 0.19
C LEU A 181 -2.36 -12.27 1.57
N VAL A 182 -2.53 -13.07 2.64
CA VAL A 182 -2.48 -12.62 4.04
C VAL A 182 -3.60 -11.63 4.37
N PHE A 183 -4.70 -11.66 3.61
CA PHE A 183 -5.89 -10.79 3.79
C PHE A 183 -7.18 -11.60 3.70
N LYS A 184 -8.16 -11.28 4.55
CA LYS A 184 -9.53 -11.76 4.43
C LYS A 184 -10.28 -10.97 3.37
N LEU A 185 -10.90 -11.67 2.43
CA LEU A 185 -11.63 -11.04 1.35
C LEU A 185 -12.99 -10.51 1.84
N PRO A 186 -13.48 -9.38 1.31
CA PRO A 186 -14.78 -8.83 1.70
C PRO A 186 -15.91 -9.82 1.43
N THR A 187 -16.87 -9.91 2.35
CA THR A 187 -17.98 -10.90 2.24
C THR A 187 -18.80 -10.67 0.97
N PHE A 188 -19.05 -9.41 0.61
CA PHE A 188 -19.76 -9.06 -0.62
C PHE A 188 -19.02 -9.57 -1.86
N TYR A 189 -17.70 -9.34 -1.91
CA TYR A 189 -16.86 -9.77 -3.01
C TYR A 189 -16.84 -11.29 -3.16
N MET A 190 -16.65 -12.05 -2.07
CA MET A 190 -16.70 -13.52 -2.10
C MET A 190 -18.04 -14.04 -2.63
N ASN A 191 -19.16 -13.46 -2.19
CA ASN A 191 -20.49 -13.85 -2.65
C ASN A 191 -20.69 -13.57 -4.14
N MET A 192 -20.19 -12.42 -4.63
CA MET A 192 -20.19 -12.09 -6.05
C MET A 192 -19.39 -13.12 -6.87
N MET A 193 -18.19 -13.47 -6.39
CA MET A 193 -17.31 -14.44 -7.05
C MET A 193 -17.88 -15.86 -7.08
N LYS A 194 -18.68 -16.25 -6.08
CA LYS A 194 -19.43 -17.52 -6.08
C LYS A 194 -20.54 -17.58 -7.14
N LEU A 195 -21.01 -16.44 -7.62
CA LEU A 195 -21.99 -16.36 -8.71
C LEU A 195 -21.30 -16.26 -10.08
N HIS A 196 -20.26 -15.44 -10.18
CA HIS A 196 -19.47 -15.23 -11.39
C HIS A 196 -18.05 -14.77 -10.99
N ASN A 197 -17.06 -15.63 -11.23
CA ASN A 197 -15.74 -15.53 -10.63
C ASN A 197 -14.75 -14.78 -11.52
N GLY A 198 -14.74 -13.45 -11.39
CA GLY A 198 -13.91 -12.55 -12.18
C GLY A 198 -14.46 -12.32 -13.58
N GLY A 199 -14.04 -11.24 -14.23
CA GLY A 199 -14.55 -10.91 -15.55
C GLY A 199 -14.45 -9.43 -15.90
N VAL A 200 -15.05 -9.05 -17.01
CA VAL A 200 -15.13 -7.65 -17.46
C VAL A 200 -16.56 -7.14 -17.24
N PRO A 201 -16.79 -6.11 -16.41
CA PRO A 201 -18.13 -5.54 -16.27
C PRO A 201 -18.52 -4.70 -17.49
N HIS A 202 -19.82 -4.54 -17.75
CA HIS A 202 -20.35 -3.61 -18.75
C HIS A 202 -20.18 -2.14 -18.33
N TYR A 203 -20.21 -1.89 -17.03
CA TYR A 203 -20.05 -0.58 -16.42
C TYR A 203 -18.65 -0.53 -15.80
N ARG A 204 -17.80 0.35 -16.34
CA ARG A 204 -16.35 0.31 -16.13
C ARG A 204 -15.81 1.62 -15.58
N HIS A 205 -16.63 2.64 -15.38
CA HIS A 205 -16.19 3.95 -14.93
C HIS A 205 -16.68 4.22 -13.52
N PHE A 206 -15.83 4.82 -12.68
CA PHE A 206 -16.20 5.31 -11.36
C PHE A 206 -15.93 6.81 -11.28
N ALA A 207 -16.93 7.58 -10.88
CA ALA A 207 -16.84 9.04 -10.84
C ALA A 207 -16.37 9.51 -9.45
N VAL A 208 -15.26 10.25 -9.41
CA VAL A 208 -14.71 10.85 -8.21
C VAL A 208 -14.87 12.37 -8.28
N SER A 209 -15.50 12.96 -7.25
CA SER A 209 -15.63 14.41 -7.12
C SER A 209 -14.42 14.96 -6.38
N GLN A 210 -13.74 15.97 -6.94
CA GLN A 210 -12.67 16.68 -6.23
C GLN A 210 -13.25 17.86 -5.43
N ALA A 211 -12.80 18.04 -4.18
CA ALA A 211 -13.38 19.01 -3.24
C ALA A 211 -13.30 20.49 -3.67
N GLU A 212 -12.46 20.81 -4.64
CA GLU A 212 -12.19 22.20 -5.08
C GLU A 212 -12.58 22.48 -6.54
N SER A 213 -13.10 21.47 -7.25
CA SER A 213 -13.51 21.58 -8.66
C SER A 213 -14.86 20.90 -8.89
N ASN A 214 -15.70 21.51 -9.73
CA ASN A 214 -16.90 20.84 -10.24
C ASN A 214 -16.58 19.74 -11.27
N GLU A 215 -15.29 19.54 -11.57
CA GLU A 215 -14.79 18.52 -12.49
C GLU A 215 -14.76 17.16 -11.79
N LYS A 216 -15.35 16.16 -12.45
CA LYS A 216 -15.35 14.77 -11.99
C LYS A 216 -14.24 14.04 -12.71
N ILE A 217 -13.38 13.38 -11.96
CA ILE A 217 -12.42 12.42 -12.53
C ILE A 217 -13.15 11.11 -12.73
N HIS A 218 -12.94 10.47 -13.88
CA HIS A 218 -13.51 9.17 -14.20
C HIS A 218 -12.40 8.14 -14.23
N ILE A 219 -12.44 7.21 -13.28
CA ILE A 219 -11.49 6.09 -13.21
C ILE A 219 -12.10 4.93 -13.97
N GLU A 220 -11.40 4.45 -15.00
CA GLU A 220 -11.81 3.28 -15.77
C GLU A 220 -11.14 2.01 -15.24
N ILE A 221 -11.91 0.95 -15.03
CA ILE A 221 -11.43 -0.40 -14.71
C ILE A 221 -11.51 -1.31 -15.94
N LEU A 222 -10.55 -2.20 -16.15
CA LEU A 222 -10.57 -3.20 -17.23
C LEU A 222 -11.41 -4.43 -16.86
N ASN A 223 -11.22 -4.93 -15.65
CA ASN A 223 -11.82 -6.17 -15.19
C ASN A 223 -12.08 -6.11 -13.69
N ILE A 224 -12.63 -7.17 -13.13
CA ILE A 224 -12.57 -7.46 -11.70
C ILE A 224 -11.85 -8.81 -11.61
N LEU A 225 -10.79 -8.87 -10.81
CA LEU A 225 -10.02 -10.10 -10.67
C LEU A 225 -10.88 -11.19 -10.05
N GLY A 226 -10.72 -12.43 -10.48
CA GLY A 226 -11.40 -13.57 -9.86
C GLY A 226 -10.61 -14.17 -8.71
N ILE A 227 -11.29 -14.85 -7.79
CA ILE A 227 -10.66 -15.65 -6.72
C ILE A 227 -10.14 -16.94 -7.34
N GLY A 228 -8.81 -17.06 -7.42
CA GLY A 228 -8.13 -18.25 -7.91
C GLY A 228 -6.76 -17.95 -8.47
N ARG A 229 -6.19 -18.93 -9.15
CA ARG A 229 -4.81 -18.92 -9.68
C ARG A 229 -4.68 -19.47 -11.11
N GLU A 230 -5.80 -19.92 -11.68
CA GLU A 230 -5.83 -20.64 -12.96
C GLU A 230 -5.80 -19.70 -14.17
N LYS A 231 -6.17 -18.42 -13.99
CA LYS A 231 -6.10 -17.39 -15.03
C LYS A 231 -4.95 -16.44 -14.72
N THR A 232 -4.33 -15.88 -15.75
CA THR A 232 -3.28 -14.87 -15.59
C THR A 232 -3.77 -13.68 -14.78
N HIS A 233 -4.99 -13.20 -15.07
CA HIS A 233 -5.64 -12.06 -14.42
C HIS A 233 -6.65 -12.54 -13.35
N SER A 234 -6.17 -13.33 -12.38
CA SER A 234 -6.90 -13.67 -11.15
C SER A 234 -6.08 -13.26 -9.94
N LEU A 235 -6.68 -13.19 -8.74
CA LEU A 235 -6.02 -12.67 -7.54
C LEU A 235 -4.64 -13.29 -7.27
N CYS A 236 -4.48 -14.60 -7.47
CA CYS A 236 -3.23 -15.33 -7.32
C CYS A 236 -2.67 -15.87 -8.65
N GLY A 237 -3.06 -15.26 -9.77
CA GLY A 237 -2.57 -15.60 -11.11
C GLY A 237 -1.17 -15.03 -11.41
N GLU A 238 -0.65 -15.32 -12.60
CA GLU A 238 0.67 -14.84 -13.06
C GLU A 238 0.77 -13.30 -13.12
N ALA A 239 -0.34 -12.60 -13.33
CA ALA A 239 -0.45 -11.14 -13.23
C ALA A 239 -1.42 -10.74 -12.11
N GLY A 240 -1.46 -11.53 -11.03
CA GLY A 240 -2.36 -11.31 -9.90
C GLY A 240 -1.88 -10.23 -8.94
N SER A 241 -2.66 -10.03 -7.86
CA SER A 241 -2.47 -8.95 -6.89
C SER A 241 -1.03 -8.83 -6.38
N ARG A 242 -0.47 -9.95 -5.90
CA ARG A 242 0.88 -9.96 -5.32
C ARG A 242 1.97 -9.64 -6.37
N VAL A 243 1.80 -10.11 -7.61
CA VAL A 243 2.74 -9.81 -8.69
C VAL A 243 2.68 -8.33 -9.07
N ILE A 244 1.46 -7.79 -9.18
CA ILE A 244 1.26 -6.36 -9.46
C ILE A 244 1.91 -5.51 -8.35
N ILE A 245 1.73 -5.88 -7.08
CA ILE A 245 2.34 -5.19 -5.94
C ILE A 245 3.86 -5.31 -5.96
N GLU A 246 4.39 -6.53 -5.87
CA GLU A 246 5.84 -6.77 -5.71
C GLU A 246 6.66 -6.40 -6.95
N GLN A 247 6.16 -6.69 -8.15
CA GLN A 247 6.90 -6.48 -9.41
C GLN A 247 6.47 -5.21 -10.13
N GLY A 248 5.20 -4.82 -10.00
CA GLY A 248 4.68 -3.57 -10.56
C GLY A 248 4.95 -2.35 -9.68
N GLY A 249 5.46 -2.57 -8.47
CA GLY A 249 5.90 -1.56 -7.53
C GLY A 249 4.78 -0.82 -6.81
N TYR A 250 3.57 -1.39 -6.73
CA TYR A 250 2.44 -0.79 -6.03
C TYR A 250 2.55 -0.98 -4.51
N PRO A 251 1.94 -0.10 -3.71
CA PRO A 251 2.07 -0.15 -2.26
C PRO A 251 1.42 -1.41 -1.66
N GLU A 252 2.03 -1.95 -0.60
CA GLU A 252 1.57 -3.17 0.12
C GLU A 252 0.41 -2.89 1.09
N ILE A 253 -0.60 -2.15 0.64
CA ILE A 253 -1.73 -1.72 1.48
C ILE A 253 -2.90 -2.71 1.48
N GLY A 254 -2.83 -3.76 0.66
CA GLY A 254 -3.89 -4.74 0.56
C GLY A 254 -3.90 -5.55 -0.72
N VAL A 255 -5.08 -5.66 -1.33
CA VAL A 255 -5.34 -6.59 -2.44
C VAL A 255 -5.77 -5.82 -3.68
N VAL A 256 -5.10 -6.01 -4.81
CA VAL A 256 -5.55 -5.47 -6.09
C VAL A 256 -6.89 -6.12 -6.45
N LEU A 257 -7.92 -5.29 -6.63
CA LEU A 257 -9.26 -5.70 -7.02
C LEU A 257 -9.42 -5.72 -8.54
N SER A 258 -8.76 -4.78 -9.22
CA SER A 258 -8.97 -4.52 -10.64
C SER A 258 -7.78 -3.80 -11.28
N GLU A 259 -7.50 -4.18 -12.53
CA GLU A 259 -6.56 -3.48 -13.41
C GLU A 259 -7.24 -2.29 -14.11
N CYS A 260 -6.49 -1.23 -14.43
CA CYS A 260 -6.95 -0.11 -15.25
C CYS A 260 -6.35 -0.18 -16.67
N PRO A 261 -6.87 0.59 -17.66
CA PRO A 261 -6.33 0.60 -19.02
C PRO A 261 -4.84 0.96 -19.10
N SER A 262 -4.37 1.81 -18.17
CA SER A 262 -2.97 2.11 -17.98
C SER A 262 -2.30 1.05 -17.09
N ASP A 263 -1.07 0.67 -17.42
CA ASP A 263 -0.23 -0.18 -16.55
C ASP A 263 0.32 0.59 -15.33
N SER A 264 0.01 1.88 -15.24
CA SER A 264 0.33 2.76 -14.11
C SER A 264 -0.81 2.89 -13.10
N GLU A 265 -1.95 2.27 -13.33
CA GLU A 265 -3.15 2.44 -12.50
C GLU A 265 -3.77 1.11 -12.09
N VAL A 266 -4.21 1.03 -10.84
CA VAL A 266 -5.00 -0.12 -10.34
C VAL A 266 -6.04 0.35 -9.34
N VAL A 267 -7.07 -0.47 -9.13
CA VAL A 267 -7.99 -0.33 -8.00
C VAL A 267 -7.67 -1.41 -6.98
N MET A 268 -7.50 -1.03 -5.72
CA MET A 268 -7.10 -1.88 -4.61
C MET A 268 -8.11 -1.83 -3.47
N LEU A 269 -8.16 -2.91 -2.71
CA LEU A 269 -8.72 -3.00 -1.39
C LEU A 269 -7.66 -2.50 -0.41
N ASP A 270 -7.94 -1.44 0.32
CA ASP A 270 -7.04 -0.83 1.30
C ASP A 270 -7.41 -1.29 2.72
N TYR A 271 -6.48 -2.02 3.35
CA TYR A 271 -6.65 -2.61 4.68
C TYR A 271 -5.90 -1.83 5.78
N ARG A 272 -5.26 -0.70 5.47
CA ARG A 272 -4.46 0.05 6.47
C ARG A 272 -5.25 0.38 7.74
N GLU A 273 -6.50 0.80 7.59
CA GLU A 273 -7.36 1.16 8.72
C GLU A 273 -8.09 -0.04 9.36
N SER A 274 -8.45 -1.04 8.55
CA SER A 274 -9.30 -2.16 8.99
C SER A 274 -8.52 -3.39 9.47
N GLY A 275 -7.23 -3.44 9.16
CA GLY A 275 -6.34 -4.58 9.38
C GLY A 275 -6.71 -5.78 8.50
N ASN A 276 -5.82 -6.78 8.43
CA ASN A 276 -5.92 -7.85 7.43
C ASN A 276 -7.19 -8.72 7.48
N ALA A 277 -8.00 -8.62 8.53
CA ALA A 277 -9.26 -9.34 8.69
C ALA A 277 -10.51 -8.45 8.67
N GLY A 278 -10.34 -7.13 8.54
CA GLY A 278 -11.43 -6.15 8.54
C GLY A 278 -12.06 -5.94 7.16
N GLU A 279 -13.09 -5.09 7.11
CA GLU A 279 -13.68 -4.65 5.84
C GLU A 279 -12.81 -3.51 5.27
N PRO A 280 -12.17 -3.71 4.10
CA PRO A 280 -11.30 -2.70 3.50
C PRO A 280 -12.10 -1.61 2.77
N GLU A 281 -11.47 -0.45 2.66
CA GLU A 281 -11.93 0.58 1.72
C GLU A 281 -11.48 0.24 0.30
N VAL A 282 -12.07 0.91 -0.70
CA VAL A 282 -11.66 0.78 -2.09
C VAL A 282 -10.97 2.05 -2.53
N VAL A 283 -9.76 1.92 -3.04
CA VAL A 283 -8.92 3.02 -3.50
C VAL A 283 -8.43 2.78 -4.92
N HIS A 284 -8.17 3.84 -5.66
CA HIS A 284 -7.40 3.81 -6.89
C HIS A 284 -5.98 4.27 -6.58
N VAL A 285 -5.00 3.62 -7.19
CA VAL A 285 -3.58 3.97 -7.05
C VAL A 285 -3.02 4.24 -8.43
N ASN A 286 -2.52 5.46 -8.63
CA ASN A 286 -1.83 5.85 -9.86
C ASN A 286 -0.35 6.07 -9.60
N LYS A 287 0.50 5.12 -10.04
CA LYS A 287 1.95 5.21 -9.87
C LYS A 287 2.58 6.28 -10.76
N ALA A 288 1.96 6.64 -11.89
CA ALA A 288 2.42 7.74 -12.73
C ALA A 288 2.13 9.12 -12.13
N GLU A 289 1.31 9.19 -11.08
CA GLU A 289 1.11 10.39 -10.26
C GLU A 289 1.74 10.19 -8.86
N GLY A 290 2.95 9.61 -8.79
CA GLY A 290 3.66 9.42 -7.52
C GLY A 290 2.90 8.54 -6.51
N TYR A 291 2.33 7.43 -7.01
CA TYR A 291 1.50 6.51 -6.21
C TYR A 291 0.28 7.15 -5.55
N LYS A 292 -0.24 8.24 -6.12
CA LYS A 292 -1.43 8.92 -5.61
C LYS A 292 -2.56 7.93 -5.35
N ILE A 293 -2.97 7.88 -4.08
CA ILE A 293 -4.08 7.07 -3.62
C ILE A 293 -5.33 7.94 -3.61
N THR A 294 -6.30 7.58 -4.45
CA THR A 294 -7.61 8.23 -4.53
C THR A 294 -8.65 7.33 -3.90
N TRP A 295 -9.24 7.76 -2.79
CA TRP A 295 -10.34 7.02 -2.15
C TRP A 295 -11.58 6.99 -3.05
N LEU A 296 -12.16 5.81 -3.21
CA LEU A 296 -13.32 5.59 -4.10
C LEU A 296 -14.58 5.27 -3.32
N ALA A 297 -14.50 4.35 -2.37
CA ALA A 297 -15.66 3.85 -1.66
C ALA A 297 -15.30 3.23 -0.31
N PRO A 298 -16.22 3.23 0.66
CA PRO A 298 -15.99 2.66 1.99
C PRO A 298 -15.98 1.11 2.02
N ASN A 299 -16.37 0.45 0.93
CA ASN A 299 -16.36 -1.01 0.77
C ASN A 299 -16.61 -1.40 -0.69
N VAL A 300 -16.38 -2.68 -1.00
CA VAL A 300 -16.56 -3.24 -2.36
C VAL A 300 -17.99 -3.12 -2.86
N GLU A 301 -18.98 -3.31 -2.00
CA GLU A 301 -20.40 -3.18 -2.39
C GLU A 301 -20.69 -1.78 -2.94
N THR A 302 -20.27 -0.74 -2.21
CA THR A 302 -20.47 0.65 -2.61
C THR A 302 -19.70 0.99 -3.89
N PHE A 303 -18.48 0.47 -4.05
CA PHE A 303 -17.70 0.64 -5.28
C PHE A 303 -18.41 0.04 -6.50
N ILE A 304 -18.82 -1.23 -6.40
CA ILE A 304 -19.50 -1.93 -7.51
C ILE A 304 -20.83 -1.26 -7.86
N GLN A 305 -21.60 -0.82 -6.86
CA GLN A 305 -22.85 -0.09 -7.08
C GLN A 305 -22.65 1.30 -7.71
N GLY A 306 -21.47 1.90 -7.53
CA GLY A 306 -21.13 3.20 -8.10
C GLY A 306 -20.59 3.17 -9.54
N LEU A 307 -20.41 1.99 -10.14
CA LEU A 307 -19.93 1.88 -11.52
C LEU A 307 -20.97 2.37 -12.54
N VAL A 308 -20.48 3.15 -13.51
CA VAL A 308 -21.26 3.75 -14.60
C VAL A 308 -20.66 3.39 -15.97
N ASN A 309 -21.44 3.60 -17.03
CA ASN A 309 -20.98 3.43 -18.41
C ASN A 309 -20.27 4.71 -18.90
N GLU A 310 -19.72 4.68 -20.11
CA GLU A 310 -19.07 5.85 -20.74
C GLU A 310 -19.97 7.09 -20.84
N GLU A 311 -21.30 6.90 -20.85
CA GLU A 311 -22.29 7.98 -20.89
C GLU A 311 -22.68 8.50 -19.49
N ASN A 312 -21.94 8.11 -18.44
CA ASN A 312 -22.23 8.42 -17.03
C ASN A 312 -23.62 7.97 -16.57
N GLN A 313 -24.21 7.01 -17.26
CA GLN A 313 -25.43 6.37 -16.80
C GLN A 313 -25.01 5.32 -15.77
N PRO A 314 -25.60 5.36 -14.55
CA PRO A 314 -25.45 4.26 -13.62
C PRO A 314 -25.92 2.98 -14.31
N ALA A 315 -25.59 1.85 -13.72
CA ALA A 315 -26.22 0.59 -14.05
C ALA A 315 -27.74 0.65 -13.76
N ASN A 316 -28.48 1.41 -14.55
CA ASN A 316 -29.93 1.53 -14.48
C ASN A 316 -30.51 0.29 -15.15
N LEU A 317 -31.13 -0.51 -14.31
CA LEU A 317 -32.29 -1.33 -14.63
C LEU A 317 -33.28 -0.50 -15.46
N GLU A 318 -33.31 -0.68 -16.77
CA GLU A 318 -34.57 -0.84 -17.51
C GLU A 318 -34.32 -1.17 -18.98
N GLY A 319 -34.76 -2.37 -19.36
CA GLY A 319 -34.66 -2.86 -20.72
C GLY A 319 -35.41 -4.16 -20.96
N SER A 320 -36.65 -4.30 -20.48
CA SER A 320 -37.67 -5.03 -21.24
C SER A 320 -39.08 -4.64 -20.84
N LEU A 321 -39.78 -4.16 -21.87
CA LEU A 321 -41.24 -4.11 -22.04
C LEU A 321 -41.96 -5.38 -21.59
#